data_AF-A0A382WZH1-F1
#
_entry.id   AF-A0A382WZH1-F1
#
_cell.length_a   1.000
_cell.length_b   1.000
_cell.length_c   1.000
_cell.angle_alpha   90.00
_cell.angle_beta   90.00
_cell.angle_gamma   90.00
#
_symmetry.space_group_name_H-M   'P 1'
#
loop_
_entity.id
_entity.type
_entity.pdbx_description
1 polymer ?
#
loop_
_entity_poly.entity_id
_entity_poly.type
_entity_poly.pdbx_seq_one_letter_code
_entity_poly.pdbx_strand_id
1 'polypeptide(L)'
;MIGGIPCSGKSTLMRMILEDLGEGEQIMPIPLFPCQKHKDILVLGYYPEGETFGGTDKISHGAIPQFTKFIEQEQPKWKHIIIEGDRFFRSKDIEWLLNKYKDVKIYVLKVSKEEEKKRHIARNDTQTEVWLKGRRTQINNIMTNMFIMNSIESRYNNSILDSENLKQEIIKCIN
;
A
#
# COMPACT_ATOMS: atom_id res chain seq x y z
N MET A 1 5.78 2.89 -0.88
CA MET A 1 4.92 1.68 -0.84
C MET A 1 4.38 1.49 0.56
N ILE A 2 3.13 1.03 0.68
CA ILE A 2 2.44 0.80 1.94
C ILE A 2 1.91 -0.64 1.96
N GLY A 3 2.49 -1.45 2.83
CA GLY A 3 2.07 -2.83 3.09
C GLY A 3 1.78 -3.03 4.57
N GLY A 4 1.42 -4.25 4.96
CA GLY A 4 1.07 -4.55 6.34
C GLY A 4 0.16 -5.76 6.46
N ILE A 5 0.05 -6.27 7.69
CA ILE A 5 -0.80 -7.42 7.99
C ILE A 5 -2.28 -7.12 7.69
N PRO A 6 -3.15 -8.14 7.58
CA PRO A 6 -4.59 -7.95 7.51
C PRO A 6 -5.09 -7.03 8.64
N CYS A 7 -6.12 -6.24 8.38
CA CYS A 7 -6.73 -5.33 9.37
C CYS A 7 -5.79 -4.28 10.02
N SER A 8 -4.58 -4.07 9.49
CA SER A 8 -3.66 -3.02 9.94
C SER A 8 -4.09 -1.59 9.59
N GLY A 9 -5.20 -1.40 8.87
CA GLY A 9 -5.77 -0.09 8.57
C GLY A 9 -5.22 0.59 7.31
N LYS A 10 -4.54 -0.14 6.42
CA LYS A 10 -3.97 0.40 5.17
C LYS A 10 -4.99 1.17 4.33
N SER A 11 -6.15 0.59 4.06
CA SER A 11 -7.20 1.24 3.26
C SER A 11 -7.76 2.48 3.95
N THR A 12 -7.86 2.49 5.27
CA THR A 12 -8.29 3.68 6.04
C THR A 12 -7.26 4.79 5.90
N LEU A 13 -5.97 4.48 6.13
CA LEU A 13 -4.87 5.43 5.93
C LEU A 13 -4.87 5.98 4.49
N MET A 14 -5.07 5.12 3.50
CA MET A 14 -5.03 5.54 2.10
C MET A 14 -6.18 6.47 1.73
N ARG A 15 -7.38 6.28 2.30
CA ARG A 15 -8.48 7.24 2.13
C ARG A 15 -8.17 8.60 2.75
N MET A 16 -7.62 8.61 3.97
CA MET A 16 -7.25 9.87 4.63
C MET A 16 -6.17 10.62 3.85
N ILE A 17 -5.21 9.90 3.25
CA ILE A 17 -4.20 10.51 2.35
C ILE A 17 -4.89 11.08 1.10
N LEU A 18 -5.80 10.33 0.46
CA LEU A 18 -6.51 10.79 -0.74
C LEU A 18 -7.37 12.03 -0.47
N GLU A 19 -8.02 12.12 0.70
CA GLU A 19 -8.75 13.31 1.14
C GLU A 19 -7.84 14.55 1.21
N ASP A 20 -6.64 14.41 1.79
CA ASP A 20 -5.65 15.50 1.86
C ASP A 20 -5.06 15.87 0.48
N LEU A 21 -4.97 14.91 -0.45
CA LEU A 21 -4.52 15.16 -1.84
C LEU A 21 -5.56 15.93 -2.67
N GLY A 22 -6.84 15.83 -2.30
CA GLY A 22 -7.97 16.50 -2.95
C GLY A 22 -8.56 15.70 -4.10
N GLU A 23 -9.22 16.39 -5.04
CA GLU A 23 -9.83 15.75 -6.20
C GLU A 23 -8.75 15.11 -7.11
N GLY A 24 -8.99 13.86 -7.50
CA GLY A 24 -8.08 13.13 -8.37
C GLY A 24 -8.78 12.52 -9.59
N GLU A 25 -8.07 12.55 -10.71
CA GLU A 25 -8.55 12.05 -12.01
C GLU A 25 -8.24 10.54 -12.13
N GLN A 26 -9.25 9.72 -12.44
CA GLN A 26 -9.05 8.30 -12.72
C GLN A 26 -8.42 8.13 -14.10
N ILE A 27 -7.28 7.45 -14.16
CA ILE A 27 -6.54 7.20 -15.40
C ILE A 27 -6.06 5.74 -15.46
N MET A 28 -5.73 5.27 -16.66
CA MET A 28 -5.13 3.95 -16.87
C MET A 28 -3.91 4.09 -17.78
N PRO A 29 -2.72 4.45 -17.24
CA PRO A 29 -1.54 4.77 -18.04
C PRO A 29 -1.06 3.59 -18.90
N ILE A 30 -1.28 2.37 -18.42
CA ILE A 30 -1.12 1.13 -19.19
C ILE A 30 -2.25 0.15 -18.84
N PRO A 31 -2.59 -0.80 -19.74
CA PRO A 31 -3.58 -1.82 -19.47
C PRO A 31 -3.33 -2.55 -18.14
N LEU A 32 -4.39 -2.76 -17.37
CA LEU A 32 -4.39 -3.42 -16.05
C LEU A 32 -3.85 -2.59 -14.87
N PHE A 33 -3.45 -1.32 -15.08
CA PHE A 33 -2.96 -0.44 -14.00
C PHE A 33 -3.88 0.77 -13.86
N PRO A 34 -5.05 0.60 -13.20
CA PRO A 34 -5.87 1.76 -12.83
C PRO A 34 -5.12 2.58 -11.78
N CYS A 35 -5.11 3.89 -11.99
CA CYS A 35 -4.49 4.84 -11.08
C CYS A 35 -5.43 6.03 -10.87
N GLN A 36 -5.16 6.76 -9.79
CA GLN A 36 -5.68 8.11 -9.61
C GLN A 36 -4.54 9.11 -9.66
N LYS A 37 -4.70 10.14 -10.49
CA LYS A 37 -3.76 11.25 -10.62
C LYS A 37 -4.19 12.39 -9.69
N HIS A 38 -3.24 12.90 -8.91
CA HIS A 38 -3.40 14.02 -7.99
C HIS A 38 -2.26 15.01 -8.20
N LYS A 39 -2.48 16.05 -9.03
CA LYS A 39 -1.41 17.00 -9.45
C LYS A 39 -0.20 16.25 -10.04
N ASP A 40 0.92 16.20 -9.30
CA ASP A 40 2.20 15.56 -9.64
C ASP A 40 2.41 14.21 -8.93
N ILE A 41 1.37 13.68 -8.27
CA ILE A 41 1.37 12.40 -7.55
C ILE A 41 0.48 11.39 -8.29
N LEU A 42 1.02 10.19 -8.50
CA LEU A 42 0.28 9.05 -9.03
C LEU A 42 -0.03 8.05 -7.91
N VAL A 43 -1.29 7.70 -7.72
CA VAL A 43 -1.69 6.65 -6.78
C VAL A 43 -2.12 5.42 -7.58
N LEU A 44 -1.39 4.31 -7.44
CA LEU A 44 -1.75 3.04 -8.07
C LEU A 44 -2.85 2.35 -7.27
N GLY A 45 -3.94 1.97 -7.95
CA GLY A 45 -5.09 1.32 -7.34
C GLY A 45 -6.42 1.93 -7.79
N TYR A 46 -7.49 1.23 -7.45
CA TYR A 46 -8.85 1.69 -7.69
C TYR A 46 -9.50 2.13 -6.37
N TYR A 47 -9.87 3.39 -6.26
CA TYR A 47 -10.45 3.99 -5.03
C TYR A 47 -11.79 4.67 -5.34
N PRO A 48 -12.84 3.89 -5.65
CA PRO A 48 -14.17 4.44 -5.90
C PRO A 48 -14.79 4.95 -4.59
N GLU A 49 -15.56 6.03 -4.70
CA GLU A 49 -16.28 6.61 -3.58
C GLU A 49 -17.30 5.60 -3.00
N GLY A 50 -17.43 5.55 -1.67
CA GLY A 50 -18.38 4.68 -0.98
C GLY A 50 -18.01 3.20 -0.84
N GLU A 51 -16.91 2.73 -1.45
CA GLU A 51 -16.55 1.31 -1.38
C GLU A 51 -15.54 0.95 -0.29
N THR A 52 -15.88 -0.03 0.57
CA THR A 52 -15.02 -0.55 1.66
C THR A 52 -13.67 -1.08 1.20
N PHE A 53 -13.60 -1.66 0.00
CA PHE A 53 -12.39 -2.23 -0.58
C PHE A 53 -11.92 -1.44 -1.80
N GLY A 54 -10.65 -1.07 -1.82
CA GLY A 54 -10.00 -0.33 -2.90
C GLY A 54 -8.53 -0.70 -3.01
N GLY A 55 -7.75 0.14 -3.71
CA GLY A 55 -6.31 -0.04 -3.86
C GLY A 55 -5.94 -1.12 -4.87
N THR A 56 -4.78 -1.76 -4.64
CA THR A 56 -4.22 -2.73 -5.59
C THR A 56 -4.86 -4.12 -5.50
N ASP A 57 -5.70 -4.38 -4.49
CA ASP A 57 -6.33 -5.69 -4.31
C ASP A 57 -7.39 -6.00 -5.38
N LYS A 58 -7.95 -4.96 -6.01
CA LYS A 58 -8.86 -5.07 -7.17
C LYS A 58 -8.14 -5.22 -8.51
N ILE A 59 -6.82 -5.08 -8.53
CA ILE A 59 -6.05 -5.17 -9.76
C ILE A 59 -5.85 -6.64 -10.17
N SER A 60 -6.00 -6.91 -11.47
CA SER A 60 -5.82 -8.23 -12.07
C SER A 60 -4.45 -8.81 -11.74
N HIS A 61 -4.40 -10.12 -11.47
CA HIS A 61 -3.13 -10.85 -11.34
C HIS A 61 -2.27 -10.78 -12.62
N GLY A 62 -2.87 -10.51 -13.80
CA GLY A 62 -2.13 -10.29 -15.04
C GLY A 62 -1.26 -9.01 -15.06
N ALA A 63 -1.51 -8.07 -14.13
CA ALA A 63 -0.68 -6.88 -13.96
C ALA A 63 0.66 -7.18 -13.27
N ILE A 64 0.69 -8.22 -12.44
CA ILE A 64 1.85 -8.61 -11.64
C ILE A 64 3.17 -8.71 -12.44
N PRO A 65 3.24 -9.44 -13.57
CA PRO A 65 4.48 -9.52 -14.36
C PRO A 65 4.86 -8.20 -15.06
N GLN A 66 3.94 -7.25 -15.15
CA GLN A 66 4.14 -5.96 -15.83
C GLN A 66 4.48 -4.82 -14.84
N PHE A 67 4.54 -5.11 -13.54
CA PHE A 67 4.73 -4.10 -12.50
C PHE A 67 6.02 -3.27 -12.69
N THR A 68 7.15 -3.92 -13.00
CA THR A 68 8.41 -3.21 -13.21
C THR A 68 8.35 -2.28 -14.43
N LYS A 69 7.76 -2.76 -15.54
CA LYS A 69 7.53 -1.96 -16.74
C LYS A 69 6.63 -0.75 -16.47
N PHE A 70 5.57 -0.93 -15.66
CA PHE A 70 4.73 0.17 -15.22
C PHE A 70 5.54 1.24 -14.48
N ILE A 71 6.34 0.83 -13.49
CA ILE A 71 7.15 1.77 -12.71
C ILE A 71 8.18 2.47 -13.60
N GLU A 72 8.86 1.77 -14.50
CA GLU A 72 9.83 2.37 -15.42
C GLU A 72 9.21 3.43 -16.33
N GLN A 73 7.98 3.18 -16.81
CA GLN A 73 7.26 4.11 -17.67
C GLN A 73 6.77 5.35 -16.90
N GLU A 74 6.26 5.15 -15.69
CA GLU A 74 5.55 6.20 -14.95
C GLU A 74 6.48 7.00 -14.04
N GLN A 75 7.50 6.41 -13.43
CA GLN A 75 8.37 7.11 -12.47
C GLN A 75 8.94 8.43 -13.01
N PRO A 76 9.39 8.55 -14.28
CA PRO A 76 9.90 9.82 -14.80
C PRO A 76 8.84 10.94 -14.95
N LYS A 77 7.55 10.61 -14.91
CA LYS A 77 6.44 11.55 -15.16
C LYS A 77 5.84 12.15 -13.87
N TRP A 78 6.13 11.55 -12.72
CA TRP A 78 5.48 11.86 -11.45
C TRP A 78 6.53 12.18 -10.40
N LYS A 79 6.27 13.18 -9.56
CA LYS A 79 7.13 13.49 -8.41
C LYS A 79 7.11 12.33 -7.42
N HIS A 80 5.93 11.76 -7.18
CA HIS A 80 5.75 10.59 -6.32
C HIS A 80 4.78 9.57 -6.91
N ILE A 81 5.05 8.30 -6.65
CA ILE A 81 4.12 7.18 -6.92
C ILE A 81 3.79 6.50 -5.59
N ILE A 82 2.51 6.48 -5.23
CA ILE A 82 2.00 5.80 -4.04
C ILE A 82 1.41 4.44 -4.46
N ILE A 83 1.79 3.40 -3.73
CA ILE A 83 1.36 2.02 -3.99
C ILE A 83 0.97 1.41 -2.66
N GLU A 84 -0.29 1.00 -2.53
CA GLU A 84 -0.86 0.38 -1.33
C GLU A 84 -1.46 -0.99 -1.65
N GLY A 85 -1.31 -1.93 -0.73
CA GLY A 85 -1.96 -3.23 -0.77
C GLY A 85 -1.01 -4.39 -1.08
N ASP A 86 -1.54 -5.61 -1.08
CA ASP A 86 -0.71 -6.82 -1.04
C ASP A 86 -0.24 -7.28 -2.43
N ARG A 87 -0.86 -6.78 -3.51
CA ARG A 87 -0.67 -7.23 -4.91
C ARG A 87 0.79 -7.12 -5.37
N PHE A 88 1.39 -5.96 -5.09
CA PHE A 88 2.74 -5.59 -5.50
C PHE A 88 3.69 -5.46 -4.30
N PHE A 89 3.21 -5.66 -3.07
CA PHE A 89 4.04 -5.63 -1.87
C PHE A 89 4.72 -6.98 -1.63
N ARG A 90 5.63 -7.35 -2.54
CA ARG A 90 6.34 -8.65 -2.54
C ARG A 90 7.84 -8.40 -2.44
N SER A 91 8.57 -9.29 -1.76
CA SER A 91 10.03 -9.13 -1.55
C SER A 91 10.78 -8.82 -2.84
N LYS A 92 10.52 -9.57 -3.92
CA LYS A 92 11.18 -9.35 -5.22
C LYS A 92 10.92 -7.98 -5.84
N ASP A 93 9.73 -7.41 -5.67
CA ASP A 93 9.39 -6.10 -6.23
C ASP A 93 10.02 -4.99 -5.40
N ILE A 94 10.00 -5.15 -4.08
CA ILE A 94 10.62 -4.24 -3.13
C ILE A 94 12.15 -4.22 -3.33
N GLU A 95 12.77 -5.39 -3.44
CA GLU A 95 14.20 -5.54 -3.75
C GLU A 95 14.55 -4.86 -5.07
N TRP A 96 13.75 -5.09 -6.12
CA TRP A 96 13.98 -4.45 -7.41
C TRP A 96 13.88 -2.93 -7.32
N LEU A 97 12.88 -2.39 -6.62
CA LEU A 97 12.71 -0.96 -6.40
C LEU A 97 13.91 -0.35 -5.66
N LEU A 98 14.31 -0.96 -4.54
CA LEU A 98 15.44 -0.50 -3.71
C LEU A 98 16.78 -0.54 -4.47
N ASN A 99 16.97 -1.50 -5.36
CA ASN A 99 18.17 -1.58 -6.19
C ASN A 99 18.19 -0.53 -7.31
N LYS A 100 17.02 -0.15 -7.83
CA LYS A 100 16.90 0.71 -9.02
C LYS A 100 16.76 2.20 -8.67
N TYR A 101 16.09 2.52 -7.57
CA TYR A 101 15.75 3.88 -7.18
C TYR A 101 16.32 4.21 -5.80
N LYS A 102 16.82 5.43 -5.63
CA LYS A 102 17.39 5.89 -4.35
C LYS A 102 16.30 6.27 -3.34
N ASP A 103 15.21 6.86 -3.83
CA ASP A 103 14.17 7.46 -2.98
C ASP A 103 12.94 6.54 -2.89
N VAL A 104 13.13 5.38 -2.28
CA VAL A 104 12.05 4.41 -2.04
C VAL A 104 11.73 4.33 -0.56
N LYS A 105 10.51 4.73 -0.18
CA LYS A 105 10.00 4.55 1.19
C LYS A 105 9.07 3.35 1.28
N ILE A 106 9.33 2.47 2.24
CA ILE A 106 8.56 1.24 2.46
C ILE A 106 7.95 1.26 3.85
N TYR A 107 6.64 1.42 3.93
CA TYR A 107 5.90 1.37 5.17
C TYR A 107 5.31 -0.02 5.38
N VAL A 108 5.50 -0.58 6.59
CA VAL A 108 4.82 -1.80 7.03
C VAL A 108 3.96 -1.49 8.24
N LEU A 109 2.64 -1.49 8.04
CA LEU A 109 1.68 -1.28 9.10
C LEU A 109 1.49 -2.56 9.92
N LYS A 110 1.57 -2.38 11.23
CA LYS A 110 1.28 -3.38 12.26
C LYS A 110 0.07 -2.95 13.07
N VAL A 111 -0.54 -3.91 13.73
CA VAL A 111 -1.62 -3.69 14.69
C VAL A 111 -1.46 -4.71 15.81
N SER A 112 -1.90 -4.39 17.02
CA SER A 112 -1.94 -5.33 18.12
C SER A 112 -2.88 -6.50 17.78
N LYS A 113 -2.62 -7.68 18.34
CA LYS A 113 -3.49 -8.86 18.11
C LYS A 113 -4.94 -8.61 18.53
N GLU A 114 -5.12 -7.86 19.61
CA GLU A 114 -6.44 -7.50 20.13
C GLU A 114 -7.21 -6.61 19.16
N GLU A 115 -6.56 -5.57 18.64
CA GLU A 115 -7.18 -4.64 17.71
C GLU A 115 -7.34 -5.28 16.32
N GLU A 116 -6.43 -6.15 15.89
CA GLU A 116 -6.59 -6.98 14.68
C GLU A 116 -7.87 -7.81 14.77
N LYS A 117 -8.06 -8.55 15.88
CA LYS A 117 -9.25 -9.36 16.12
C LYS A 117 -10.53 -8.52 16.14
N LYS A 118 -10.51 -7.38 16.85
CA LYS A 118 -11.64 -6.45 16.91
C LYS A 118 -12.02 -5.94 15.52
N ARG A 119 -11.04 -5.59 14.68
CA ARG A 119 -11.28 -5.11 13.31
C ARG A 119 -11.78 -6.20 12.37
N HIS A 120 -11.32 -7.44 12.51
CA HIS A 120 -11.89 -8.57 11.78
C HIS A 120 -13.38 -8.77 12.10
N ILE A 121 -13.73 -8.75 13.40
CA ILE A 121 -15.13 -8.87 13.84
C ILE A 121 -15.96 -7.70 13.30
N ALA A 122 -15.47 -6.46 13.45
CA ALA A 122 -16.18 -5.27 12.99
C ALA A 122 -16.38 -5.21 11.46
N ARG A 123 -15.42 -5.74 10.69
CA ARG A 123 -15.52 -5.85 9.23
C ARG A 123 -16.45 -6.96 8.77
N ASN A 124 -16.82 -7.89 9.66
CA ASN A 124 -17.55 -9.10 9.34
C ASN A 124 -16.95 -9.81 8.11
N ASP A 125 -15.61 -9.84 8.02
CA ASP A 125 -14.94 -10.35 6.84
C ASP A 125 -14.97 -11.89 6.79
N THR A 126 -15.03 -12.42 5.58
CA THR A 126 -15.11 -13.87 5.31
C THR A 126 -13.75 -14.45 4.96
N GLN A 127 -12.65 -13.82 5.40
CA GLN A 127 -11.30 -14.23 5.02
C GLN A 127 -10.93 -15.53 5.74
N THR A 128 -10.42 -16.52 4.99
CA THR A 128 -10.06 -17.82 5.57
C THR A 128 -8.80 -17.71 6.42
N GLU A 129 -8.69 -18.53 7.46
CA GLU A 129 -7.49 -18.57 8.31
C GLU A 129 -6.21 -18.87 7.50
N VAL A 130 -6.32 -19.71 6.46
CA VAL A 130 -5.23 -20.02 5.54
C VAL A 130 -4.77 -18.77 4.80
N TRP A 131 -5.70 -17.95 4.31
CA TRP A 131 -5.38 -16.70 3.62
C TRP A 131 -4.72 -15.70 4.59
N LEU A 132 -5.31 -15.51 5.78
CA LEU A 132 -4.77 -14.62 6.82
C LEU A 132 -3.35 -15.02 7.23
N LYS A 133 -3.12 -16.31 7.46
CA LYS A 133 -1.79 -16.87 7.75
C LYS A 133 -0.82 -16.59 6.60
N GLY A 134 -1.24 -16.80 5.36
CA GLY A 134 -0.42 -16.51 4.18
C GLY A 134 0.02 -15.04 4.09
N ARG A 135 -0.88 -14.09 4.39
CA ARG A 135 -0.54 -12.66 4.42
C ARG A 135 0.44 -12.32 5.56
N ARG A 136 0.22 -12.87 6.76
CA ARG A 136 1.14 -12.69 7.90
C ARG A 136 2.53 -13.24 7.59
N THR A 137 2.63 -14.42 6.98
CA THR A 137 3.90 -15.01 6.54
C THR A 137 4.58 -14.15 5.48
N GLN A 138 3.85 -13.64 4.47
CA GLN A 138 4.42 -12.73 3.46
C GLN A 138 5.05 -11.50 4.11
N ILE A 139 4.32 -10.83 5.00
CA ILE A 139 4.83 -9.64 5.69
C ILE A 139 6.02 -9.99 6.57
N ASN A 140 5.96 -11.09 7.33
CA ASN A 140 7.09 -11.53 8.16
C ASN A 140 8.34 -11.78 7.32
N ASN A 141 8.22 -12.47 6.18
CA ASN A 141 9.35 -12.74 5.29
C ASN A 141 9.97 -11.47 4.73
N ILE A 142 9.15 -10.45 4.40
CA ILE A 142 9.65 -9.13 3.98
C ILE A 142 10.40 -8.45 5.14
N MET A 143 9.83 -8.49 6.34
CA MET A 143 10.41 -7.88 7.54
C MET A 143 11.71 -8.52 8.02
N THR A 144 11.91 -9.80 7.75
CA THR A 144 13.12 -10.55 8.13
C THR A 144 14.10 -10.74 6.97
N ASN A 145 13.82 -10.18 5.80
CA ASN A 145 14.73 -10.25 4.66
C ASN A 145 15.91 -9.30 4.91
N MET A 146 17.13 -9.83 4.95
CA MET A 146 18.35 -9.09 5.30
C MET A 146 18.64 -7.89 4.37
N PHE A 147 18.18 -7.95 3.12
CA PHE A 147 18.34 -6.84 2.17
C PHE A 147 17.28 -5.75 2.39
N ILE A 148 16.05 -6.13 2.70
CA ILE A 148 14.92 -5.20 2.80
C ILE A 148 14.76 -4.62 4.21
N MET A 149 15.07 -5.39 5.25
CA MET A 149 14.64 -5.10 6.63
C MET A 149 15.09 -3.73 7.15
N ASN A 150 16.27 -3.26 6.72
CA ASN A 150 16.82 -1.97 7.14
C ASN A 150 16.21 -0.77 6.38
N SER A 151 15.43 -1.02 5.34
CA SER A 151 14.72 0.00 4.54
C SER A 151 13.24 0.10 4.89
N ILE A 152 12.77 -0.66 5.88
CA ILE A 152 11.35 -0.70 6.28
C ILE A 152 11.09 0.27 7.44
N GLU A 153 10.11 1.15 7.23
CA GLU A 153 9.48 1.95 8.26
C GLU A 153 8.30 1.18 8.85
N SER A 154 8.56 0.40 9.91
CA SER A 154 7.50 -0.30 10.64
C SER A 154 6.76 0.69 11.54
N ARG A 155 5.43 0.70 11.46
CA ARG A 155 4.57 1.58 12.28
C ARG A 155 3.38 0.81 12.84
N TYR A 156 3.04 1.04 14.10
CA TYR A 156 1.79 0.52 14.67
C TYR A 156 0.64 1.47 14.31
N ASN A 157 -0.52 0.88 14.00
CA ASN A 157 -1.73 1.60 13.65
C ASN A 157 -2.93 1.02 14.40
N ASN A 158 -2.95 1.20 15.71
CA ASN A 158 -3.98 0.66 16.61
C ASN A 158 -5.20 1.58 16.70
N SER A 159 -5.01 2.89 16.50
CA SER A 159 -6.04 3.91 16.67
C SER A 159 -6.17 4.84 15.47
N ILE A 160 -7.24 5.64 15.44
CA ILE A 160 -7.39 6.70 14.43
C ILE A 160 -6.31 7.77 14.58
N LEU A 161 -5.85 8.03 15.80
CA LEU A 161 -4.75 8.96 16.07
C LEU A 161 -3.44 8.43 15.46
N ASP A 162 -3.20 7.12 15.53
CA ASP A 162 -2.05 6.52 14.85
C ASP A 162 -2.18 6.73 13.33
N SER A 163 -3.36 6.46 12.75
CA SER A 163 -3.60 6.69 11.31
C SER A 163 -3.35 8.14 10.91
N GLU A 164 -3.78 9.11 11.71
CA GLU A 164 -3.53 10.53 11.47
C GLU A 164 -2.03 10.86 11.55
N ASN A 165 -1.32 10.39 12.57
CA ASN A 165 0.13 10.58 12.69
C ASN A 165 0.89 9.97 11.50
N LEU A 166 0.53 8.76 11.09
CA LEU A 166 1.09 8.10 9.90
C LEU A 166 0.79 8.89 8.62
N LYS A 167 -0.44 9.39 8.47
CA LYS A 167 -0.82 10.24 7.33
C LYS A 167 0.08 11.47 7.28
N GLN A 168 0.20 12.20 8.39
CA GLN A 168 1.06 13.39 8.46
C GLN A 168 2.53 13.08 8.14
N GLU A 169 3.04 11.94 8.58
CA GLU A 169 4.38 11.47 8.21
C GLU A 169 4.53 11.27 6.69
N ILE A 170 3.57 10.59 6.06
CA ILE A 170 3.59 10.31 4.62
C ILE A 170 3.40 11.58 3.80
N ILE A 171 2.45 12.45 4.17
CA ILE A 171 2.18 13.73 3.51
C ILE A 171 3.43 14.62 3.53
N LYS A 172 4.16 14.69 4.65
CA LYS A 172 5.45 15.41 4.74
C LYS A 172 6.53 14.86 3.81
N CYS A 173 6.43 13.60 3.39
CA CYS A 173 7.40 13.00 2.47
C CYS A 173 7.08 13.28 0.99
N ILE A 174 5.84 13.66 0.68
CA ILE A 174 5.36 13.85 -0.71
C ILE A 174 5.06 15.32 -1.07
N ASN A 175 4.92 16.18 -0.06
CA ASN A 175 4.94 17.64 -0.21
C ASN A 175 6.38 18.13 -0.37
#